data_AF-A0A1V4Z8P7-F1
#
_entry.id   AF-A0A1V4Z8P7-F1
#
_cell.length_a   1.000
_cell.length_b   1.000
_cell.length_c   1.000
_cell.angle_alpha   90.00
_cell.angle_beta   90.00
_cell.angle_gamma   90.00
#
_symmetry.space_group_name_H-M   'P 1'
#
loop_
_entity.id
_entity.type
_entity.pdbx_description
1 polymer ?
#
loop_
_entity_poly.entity_id
_entity_poly.type
_entity_poly.pdbx_seq_one_letter_code
_entity_poly.pdbx_strand_id
1 'polypeptide(L)'
;MKDSPLIVRPLEDSSILFLGSVHTLSRNVPRILDEIGRFSPDFIAIELSVPGRITGSQDVDAVSARYGDRLVCLDRPPEVTSLRYLSDTPPPQYLKESLIKYAWLPFNQASIVSYNYLHGLYRALLDDRFYTFGWSMEDRRRFIFERDEYMAGKLIEHMRMRRDQGFRDRYVVLVGRRHVAGMTAVVDAYRVTGDVGSYYAGGRVFDAFSLHELENPYTVDRSTAEYNNLRNRVIETLASTIFLPVYMLSIFLALACAMTLIAVAILRLTTG
;
A
#
# COMPACT_ATOMS: atom_id res chain seq x y z
N MET A 1 -15.35 8.60 -10.85
CA MET A 1 -15.14 7.15 -10.70
C MET A 1 -13.74 6.88 -10.14
N LYS A 2 -13.57 6.87 -8.81
CA LYS A 2 -12.27 6.60 -8.15
C LYS A 2 -12.07 5.15 -7.73
N ASP A 3 -13.14 4.36 -7.87
CA ASP A 3 -13.26 2.96 -7.51
C ASP A 3 -12.60 2.06 -8.53
N SER A 4 -12.59 2.48 -9.80
CA SER A 4 -11.96 1.75 -10.89
C SER A 4 -10.44 1.69 -10.71
N PRO A 5 -9.79 0.57 -11.09
CA PRO A 5 -8.34 0.51 -11.13
C PRO A 5 -7.79 1.70 -11.92
N LEU A 6 -6.74 2.32 -11.38
CA LEU A 6 -6.00 3.38 -12.05
C LEU A 6 -5.16 2.73 -13.14
N ILE A 7 -5.49 2.99 -14.40
CA ILE A 7 -4.77 2.43 -15.54
C ILE A 7 -3.90 3.55 -16.09
N VAL A 8 -2.57 3.38 -16.01
CA VAL A 8 -1.60 4.36 -16.49
C VAL A 8 -0.65 3.66 -17.45
N ARG A 9 -0.42 4.30 -18.60
CA ARG A 9 0.63 3.93 -19.54
C ARG A 9 1.69 5.03 -19.44
N PRO A 10 2.87 4.74 -18.85
CA PRO A 10 4.00 5.68 -18.85
C PRO A 10 4.30 6.12 -20.27
N LEU A 11 4.67 7.39 -20.45
CA LEU A 11 4.80 8.12 -21.73
C LEU A 11 4.87 7.23 -22.99
N GLU A 12 3.70 6.84 -23.50
CA GLU A 12 3.48 6.00 -24.70
C GLU A 12 4.41 4.78 -24.89
N ASP A 13 4.99 4.25 -23.80
CA ASP A 13 5.72 3.00 -23.89
C ASP A 13 4.72 1.84 -23.86
N SER A 14 4.44 1.29 -25.04
CA SER A 14 3.54 0.13 -25.23
C SER A 14 3.99 -1.13 -24.48
N SER A 15 5.20 -1.15 -23.94
CA SER A 15 5.74 -2.28 -23.17
C SER A 15 5.37 -2.26 -21.70
N ILE A 16 4.87 -1.16 -21.11
CA ILE A 16 4.49 -1.12 -19.69
C ILE A 16 3.04 -0.65 -19.49
N LEU A 17 2.31 -1.38 -18.64
CA LEU A 17 0.99 -0.98 -18.16
C LEU A 17 0.96 -0.99 -16.62
N PHE A 18 0.81 0.19 -16.00
CA PHE A 18 0.55 0.28 -14.56
C PHE A 18 -0.94 0.10 -14.28
N LEU A 19 -1.26 -0.84 -13.39
CA LEU A 19 -2.58 -1.08 -12.84
C LEU A 19 -2.55 -0.80 -11.33
N GLY A 20 -2.99 0.39 -10.95
CA GLY A 20 -3.16 0.81 -9.57
C GLY A 20 -4.46 0.33 -8.98
N SER A 21 -4.40 -0.60 -8.03
CA SER A 21 -5.57 -1.16 -7.38
C SER A 21 -5.66 -0.76 -5.90
N VAL A 22 -6.87 -0.80 -5.35
CA VAL A 22 -7.04 -0.88 -3.91
C VAL A 22 -7.21 -2.36 -3.61
N HIS A 23 -6.11 -2.96 -3.19
CA HIS A 23 -5.92 -4.39 -2.92
C HIS A 23 -7.09 -5.09 -2.19
N THR A 24 -7.80 -4.38 -1.31
CA THR A 24 -8.89 -4.96 -0.51
C THR A 24 -10.27 -4.98 -1.21
N LEU A 25 -10.39 -4.54 -2.47
CA LEU A 25 -11.69 -4.35 -3.14
C LEU A 25 -11.94 -5.40 -4.24
N SER A 26 -12.83 -6.37 -3.98
CA SER A 26 -13.17 -7.48 -4.90
C SER A 26 -13.72 -7.04 -6.25
N ARG A 27 -14.46 -5.92 -6.25
CA ARG A 27 -15.17 -5.42 -7.43
C ARG A 27 -14.24 -5.02 -8.57
N ASN A 28 -12.97 -4.75 -8.28
CA ASN A 28 -11.98 -4.37 -9.27
C ASN A 28 -11.30 -5.54 -9.97
N VAL A 29 -11.37 -6.73 -9.36
CA VAL A 29 -10.67 -7.92 -9.84
C VAL A 29 -11.03 -8.28 -11.28
N PRO A 30 -12.32 -8.37 -11.68
CA PRO A 30 -12.66 -8.73 -13.06
C PRO A 30 -12.05 -7.76 -14.08
N ARG A 31 -12.10 -6.46 -13.78
CA ARG A 31 -11.54 -5.43 -14.66
C ARG A 31 -10.00 -5.50 -14.72
N ILE A 32 -9.33 -5.79 -13.61
CA ILE A 32 -7.87 -5.98 -13.59
C ILE A 32 -7.49 -7.16 -14.50
N LEU A 33 -8.20 -8.29 -14.37
CA LEU A 33 -7.95 -9.47 -15.20
C LEU A 33 -8.24 -9.19 -16.68
N ASP A 34 -9.31 -8.46 -17.00
CA ASP A 34 -9.64 -8.08 -18.38
C ASP A 34 -8.56 -7.17 -18.99
N GLU A 35 -8.06 -6.19 -18.26
CA GLU A 35 -7.00 -5.30 -18.74
C GLU A 35 -5.67 -6.06 -18.95
N ILE A 36 -5.31 -6.97 -18.03
CA ILE A 36 -4.15 -7.86 -18.21
C ILE A 36 -4.34 -8.72 -19.47
N GLY A 37 -5.51 -9.33 -19.64
CA GLY A 37 -5.81 -10.16 -20.80
C GLY A 37 -5.73 -9.40 -22.12
N ARG A 38 -6.27 -8.18 -22.17
CA ARG A 38 -6.20 -7.30 -23.35
C ARG A 38 -4.79 -6.84 -23.65
N PHE A 39 -4.02 -6.50 -22.61
CA PHE A 39 -2.64 -6.07 -22.79
C PHE A 39 -1.75 -7.24 -23.23
N SER A 40 -2.03 -8.45 -22.75
CA SER A 40 -1.26 -9.68 -23.02
C SER A 40 0.23 -9.51 -22.69
N PRO A 41 0.59 -9.36 -21.41
CA PRO A 41 1.98 -9.22 -21.00
C PRO A 41 2.73 -10.55 -21.01
N ASP A 42 4.05 -10.44 -21.17
CA ASP A 42 5.01 -11.51 -20.93
C ASP A 42 5.25 -11.68 -19.44
N PHE A 43 5.27 -10.58 -18.69
CA PHE A 43 5.47 -10.57 -17.23
C PHE A 43 4.44 -9.71 -16.50
N ILE A 44 4.07 -10.15 -15.31
CA ILE A 44 3.23 -9.40 -14.39
C ILE A 44 4.03 -9.12 -13.13
N ALA A 45 4.44 -7.86 -13.02
CA ALA A 45 5.12 -7.32 -11.87
C ALA A 45 4.11 -7.01 -10.75
N ILE A 46 4.38 -7.44 -9.52
CA ILE A 46 3.50 -7.24 -8.35
C ILE A 46 4.26 -6.71 -7.13
N GLU A 47 3.58 -5.95 -6.27
CA GLU A 47 4.07 -5.61 -4.93
C GLU A 47 3.68 -6.65 -3.87
N LEU A 48 4.46 -6.77 -2.78
CA LEU A 48 4.11 -7.60 -1.61
C LEU A 48 3.48 -6.73 -0.51
N SER A 49 2.38 -7.15 0.12
CA SER A 49 1.82 -6.34 1.23
C SER A 49 2.46 -6.59 2.60
N VAL A 50 2.94 -7.80 2.89
CA VAL A 50 3.51 -8.22 4.20
C VAL A 50 4.31 -9.53 4.06
N PRO A 51 5.20 -9.90 5.04
CA PRO A 51 6.03 -11.11 4.99
C PRO A 51 5.22 -12.41 4.88
N GLY A 52 5.65 -13.29 3.97
CA GLY A 52 5.15 -14.68 3.88
C GLY A 52 3.68 -14.85 3.53
N ARG A 53 2.97 -13.76 3.25
CA ARG A 53 1.63 -13.76 2.69
C ARG A 53 1.70 -13.07 1.34
N ILE A 54 1.37 -13.83 0.29
CA ILE A 54 0.64 -13.23 -0.83
C ILE A 54 -0.44 -12.42 -0.15
N THR A 55 -0.42 -11.12 -0.40
CA THR A 55 -1.50 -10.21 -0.08
C THR A 55 -2.81 -10.98 0.03
N GLY A 56 -3.50 -10.91 1.17
CA GLY A 56 -4.94 -11.25 1.21
C GLY A 56 -5.76 -10.24 0.40
N SER A 57 -5.19 -9.74 -0.70
CA SER A 57 -5.75 -8.83 -1.66
C SER A 57 -6.27 -9.67 -2.79
N GLN A 58 -7.56 -9.49 -3.02
CA GLN A 58 -8.31 -10.34 -3.93
C GLN A 58 -7.84 -10.19 -5.37
N ASP A 59 -7.19 -9.07 -5.71
CA ASP A 59 -6.62 -8.80 -7.03
C ASP A 59 -5.34 -9.61 -7.30
N VAL A 60 -4.36 -9.56 -6.40
CA VAL A 60 -3.10 -10.31 -6.54
C VAL A 60 -3.36 -11.81 -6.43
N ASP A 61 -4.24 -12.24 -5.53
CA ASP A 61 -4.64 -13.65 -5.42
C ASP A 61 -5.24 -14.15 -6.74
N ALA A 62 -6.17 -13.38 -7.34
CA ALA A 62 -6.78 -13.74 -8.60
C ALA A 62 -5.81 -13.70 -9.78
N VAL A 63 -4.90 -12.73 -9.81
CA VAL A 63 -3.85 -12.64 -10.83
C VAL A 63 -2.86 -13.79 -10.69
N SER A 64 -2.44 -14.13 -9.48
CA SER A 64 -1.56 -15.27 -9.22
C SER A 64 -2.20 -16.60 -9.59
N ALA A 65 -3.50 -16.76 -9.34
CA ALA A 65 -4.23 -17.96 -9.75
C ALA A 65 -4.32 -18.11 -11.27
N ARG A 66 -4.40 -16.99 -12.01
CA ARG A 66 -4.61 -17.00 -13.48
C ARG A 66 -3.32 -16.90 -14.31
N TYR A 67 -2.29 -16.25 -13.78
CA TYR A 67 -1.06 -15.87 -14.50
C TYR A 67 0.20 -16.15 -13.68
N GLY A 68 0.15 -17.10 -12.75
CA GLY A 68 1.24 -17.42 -11.82
C GLY A 68 2.58 -17.73 -12.49
N ASP A 69 2.56 -18.23 -13.72
CA ASP A 69 3.72 -18.55 -14.56
C ASP A 69 4.53 -17.31 -15.02
N ARG A 70 3.95 -16.11 -14.89
CA ARG A 70 4.51 -14.85 -15.41
C ARG A 70 4.83 -13.84 -14.32
N LEU A 71 4.68 -14.21 -13.05
CA LEU A 71 4.83 -13.26 -11.95
C LEU A 71 6.29 -12.89 -11.70
N VAL A 72 6.52 -11.60 -11.47
CA VAL A 72 7.79 -11.06 -10.99
C VAL A 72 7.50 -10.20 -9.76
N CYS A 73 8.21 -10.44 -8.66
CA CYS A 73 8.12 -9.61 -7.47
C CYS A 73 9.03 -8.40 -7.61
N LEU A 74 8.48 -7.19 -7.45
CA LEU A 74 9.25 -5.95 -7.48
C LEU A 74 9.54 -5.37 -6.10
N ASP A 75 8.87 -5.86 -5.06
CA ASP A 75 9.01 -5.33 -3.72
C ASP A 75 10.19 -5.98 -2.97
N ARG A 76 10.72 -5.25 -1.99
CA ARG A 76 11.84 -5.73 -1.18
C ARG A 76 11.37 -6.78 -0.18
N PRO A 77 12.25 -7.65 0.33
CA PRO A 77 11.91 -8.60 1.37
C PRO A 77 11.19 -7.88 2.53
N PRO A 78 10.02 -8.34 2.96
CA PRO A 78 9.22 -7.63 3.94
C PRO A 78 9.92 -7.43 5.30
N GLU A 79 10.88 -8.30 5.62
CA GLU A 79 11.77 -8.17 6.77
C GLU A 79 12.61 -6.90 6.66
N VAL A 80 13.12 -6.57 5.48
CA VAL A 80 13.90 -5.34 5.22
C VAL A 80 13.01 -4.11 5.40
N THR A 81 11.81 -4.09 4.78
CA THR A 81 10.87 -2.97 4.94
C THR A 81 10.50 -2.73 6.40
N SER A 82 10.15 -3.80 7.11
CA SER A 82 9.69 -3.71 8.50
C SER A 82 10.82 -3.33 9.44
N LEU A 83 12.00 -3.92 9.26
CA LEU A 83 13.17 -3.65 10.08
C LEU A 83 13.64 -2.22 9.89
N ARG A 84 13.67 -1.73 8.64
CA ARG A 84 14.01 -0.35 8.32
C ARG A 84 13.06 0.65 8.96
N TYR A 85 11.75 0.42 8.87
CA TYR A 85 10.77 1.27 9.56
C TYR A 85 10.96 1.27 11.08
N LEU A 86 11.14 0.09 11.69
CA LEU A 86 11.34 -0.02 13.15
C LEU A 86 12.67 0.58 13.62
N SER A 87 13.70 0.57 12.79
CA SER A 87 15.04 1.02 13.17
C SER A 87 15.30 2.49 12.83
N ASP A 88 14.71 3.02 11.77
CA ASP A 88 14.96 4.38 11.32
C ASP A 88 13.99 5.41 11.95
N THR A 89 12.83 4.97 12.44
CA THR A 89 11.85 5.87 13.06
C THR A 89 12.15 6.08 14.55
N PRO A 90 12.36 7.34 15.02
CA PRO A 90 12.57 7.61 16.44
C PRO A 90 11.37 7.17 17.30
N PRO A 91 11.56 6.60 18.51
CA PRO A 91 10.47 6.05 19.30
C PRO A 91 9.31 6.99 19.63
N PRO A 92 9.52 8.28 19.92
CA PRO A 92 8.41 9.22 20.11
C PRO A 92 7.54 9.39 18.86
N GLN A 93 8.17 9.42 17.68
CA GLN A 93 7.48 9.50 16.40
C GLN A 93 6.71 8.20 16.14
N TYR A 94 7.37 7.05 16.32
CA TYR A 94 6.75 5.74 16.15
C TYR A 94 5.52 5.56 17.06
N LEU A 95 5.60 5.98 18.33
CA LEU A 95 4.46 5.96 19.26
C LEU A 95 3.28 6.77 18.75
N LYS A 96 3.51 8.01 18.33
CA LYS A 96 2.46 8.87 17.75
C LYS A 96 1.78 8.19 16.57
N GLU A 97 2.57 7.56 15.71
CA GLU A 97 2.08 6.90 14.50
C GLU A 97 1.36 5.59 14.78
N SER A 98 1.87 4.75 15.68
CA SER A 98 1.16 3.56 16.14
C SER A 98 -0.19 3.93 16.75
N LEU A 99 -0.27 4.97 17.59
CA LEU A 99 -1.54 5.42 18.14
C LEU A 99 -2.54 5.83 17.05
N ILE A 100 -2.10 6.60 16.05
CA ILE A 100 -2.93 6.98 14.89
C ILE A 100 -3.37 5.74 14.11
N LYS A 101 -2.43 4.85 13.76
CA LYS A 101 -2.68 3.59 13.04
C LYS A 101 -3.76 2.77 13.74
N TYR A 102 -3.61 2.53 15.04
CA TYR A 102 -4.52 1.69 15.81
C TYR A 102 -5.86 2.38 16.13
N ALA A 103 -5.90 3.70 16.28
CA ALA A 103 -7.16 4.44 16.42
C ALA A 103 -8.02 4.33 15.15
N TRP A 104 -7.41 4.35 13.98
CA TRP A 104 -8.14 4.31 12.71
C TRP A 104 -8.37 2.90 12.14
N LEU A 105 -7.64 1.90 12.64
CA LEU A 105 -7.73 0.52 12.18
C LEU A 105 -9.18 -0.03 12.13
N PRO A 106 -10.04 0.18 13.14
CA PRO A 106 -11.41 -0.35 13.12
C PRO A 106 -12.26 0.27 12.00
N PHE A 107 -12.09 1.57 11.75
CA PHE A 107 -12.82 2.29 10.70
C PHE A 107 -12.37 1.84 9.31
N ASN A 108 -11.07 1.57 9.12
CA ASN A 108 -10.57 0.96 7.89
C ASN A 108 -11.24 -0.41 7.64
N GLN A 109 -11.29 -1.27 8.67
CA GLN A 109 -11.92 -2.59 8.55
C GLN A 109 -13.43 -2.47 8.25
N ALA A 110 -14.14 -1.60 8.95
CA ALA A 110 -15.55 -1.34 8.71
C ALA A 110 -15.81 -0.79 7.30
N SER A 111 -14.94 0.10 6.81
CA SER A 111 -14.99 0.66 5.45
C SER A 111 -14.81 -0.44 4.39
N ILE A 112 -13.82 -1.33 4.58
CA ILE A 112 -13.56 -2.47 3.68
C ILE A 112 -14.77 -3.42 3.65
N VAL A 113 -15.28 -3.82 4.83
CA VAL A 113 -16.44 -4.72 4.93
C VAL A 113 -17.67 -4.08 4.27
N SER A 114 -17.95 -2.81 4.58
CA SER A 114 -19.12 -2.12 4.05
C SER A 114 -19.04 -1.94 2.53
N TYR A 115 -17.87 -1.60 2.00
CA TYR A 115 -17.68 -1.48 0.56
C TYR A 115 -17.85 -2.82 -0.16
N ASN A 116 -17.31 -3.91 0.40
CA ASN A 116 -17.36 -5.22 -0.25
C ASN A 116 -18.75 -5.88 -0.15
N TYR A 117 -19.42 -5.80 1.01
CA TYR A 117 -20.65 -6.56 1.29
C TYR A 117 -21.92 -5.72 1.30
N LEU A 118 -21.84 -4.42 1.58
CA LEU A 118 -22.98 -3.51 1.73
C LEU A 118 -22.89 -2.31 0.76
N HIS A 119 -22.37 -2.54 -0.45
CA HIS A 119 -22.02 -1.47 -1.38
C HIS A 119 -23.16 -0.48 -1.68
N GLY A 120 -24.41 -0.93 -1.80
CA GLY A 120 -25.54 -0.04 -2.05
C GLY A 120 -25.73 1.00 -0.93
N LEU A 121 -25.58 0.57 0.32
CA LEU A 121 -25.62 1.44 1.49
C LEU A 121 -24.36 2.32 1.56
N TYR A 122 -23.19 1.73 1.31
CA TYR A 122 -21.92 2.47 1.29
C TYR A 122 -21.95 3.62 0.27
N ARG A 123 -22.43 3.35 -0.94
CA ARG A 123 -22.60 4.33 -2.01
C ARG A 123 -23.52 5.47 -1.60
N ALA A 124 -24.67 5.14 -1.00
CA ALA A 124 -25.64 6.13 -0.56
C ALA A 124 -25.08 7.07 0.53
N LEU A 125 -24.23 6.53 1.42
CA LEU A 125 -23.69 7.30 2.55
C LEU A 125 -22.41 8.06 2.22
N LEU A 126 -21.56 7.50 1.37
CA LEU A 126 -20.19 7.97 1.17
C LEU A 126 -19.89 8.36 -0.27
N ASP A 127 -20.89 8.31 -1.16
CA ASP A 127 -20.73 8.70 -2.57
C ASP A 127 -19.58 7.93 -3.22
N ASP A 128 -19.52 6.62 -2.93
CA ASP A 128 -18.48 5.68 -3.36
C ASP A 128 -17.03 6.04 -2.95
N ARG A 129 -16.84 7.01 -2.04
CA ARG A 129 -15.50 7.38 -1.59
C ARG A 129 -14.96 6.34 -0.62
N PHE A 130 -13.97 5.56 -1.09
CA PHE A 130 -13.19 4.68 -0.23
C PHE A 130 -12.17 5.48 0.59
N TYR A 131 -12.32 5.43 1.92
CA TYR A 131 -11.39 6.08 2.85
C TYR A 131 -10.41 5.07 3.44
N THR A 132 -9.13 5.41 3.38
CA THR A 132 -8.07 4.76 4.15
C THR A 132 -7.44 5.77 5.08
N PHE A 133 -7.32 5.37 6.35
CA PHE A 133 -6.82 6.19 7.43
C PHE A 133 -5.57 5.51 8.04
N GLY A 134 -4.64 6.26 8.63
CA GLY A 134 -3.67 5.63 9.56
C GLY A 134 -2.18 5.72 9.25
N TRP A 135 -1.73 6.64 8.41
CA TRP A 135 -0.30 7.01 8.34
C TRP A 135 -0.14 8.52 8.49
N SER A 136 0.91 8.98 9.18
CA SER A 136 1.28 10.40 9.22
C SER A 136 1.62 10.88 7.80
N MET A 137 1.36 12.15 7.47
CA MET A 137 1.67 12.72 6.14
C MET A 137 3.16 12.62 5.79
N GLU A 138 4.03 12.63 6.79
CA GLU A 138 5.49 12.71 6.65
C GLU A 138 6.11 11.34 6.36
N ASP A 139 5.71 10.31 7.10
CA ASP A 139 6.18 8.93 6.86
C ASP A 139 5.49 8.29 5.65
N ARG A 140 4.23 8.69 5.39
CA ARG A 140 3.56 8.37 4.13
C ARG A 140 4.34 8.90 2.94
N ARG A 141 5.06 10.02 3.05
CA ARG A 141 5.92 10.50 1.96
C ARG A 141 7.20 9.68 1.94
N ARG A 142 7.96 9.64 3.03
CA ARG A 142 9.29 8.99 3.05
C ARG A 142 9.25 7.53 2.61
N PHE A 143 8.37 6.70 3.16
CA PHE A 143 8.39 5.25 2.90
C PHE A 143 7.65 4.85 1.63
N ILE A 144 6.63 5.60 1.21
CA ILE A 144 5.99 5.35 -0.09
C ILE A 144 6.96 5.71 -1.21
N PHE A 145 7.63 6.86 -1.13
CA PHE A 145 8.59 7.24 -2.18
C PHE A 145 9.78 6.27 -2.24
N GLU A 146 10.37 5.91 -1.10
CA GLU A 146 11.47 4.94 -1.07
C GLU A 146 11.06 3.56 -1.64
N ARG A 147 9.83 3.11 -1.35
CA ARG A 147 9.29 1.87 -1.90
C ARG A 147 8.98 2.00 -3.40
N ASP A 148 8.46 3.13 -3.85
CA ASP A 148 8.22 3.42 -5.27
C ASP A 148 9.53 3.41 -6.06
N GLU A 149 10.58 4.04 -5.52
CA GLU A 149 11.94 4.05 -6.04
C GLU A 149 12.52 2.63 -6.14
N TYR A 150 12.39 1.84 -5.08
CA TYR A 150 12.83 0.45 -5.08
C TYR A 150 12.11 -0.38 -6.15
N MET A 151 10.78 -0.38 -6.14
CA MET A 151 9.99 -1.19 -7.07
C MET A 151 10.23 -0.78 -8.52
N ALA A 152 10.32 0.52 -8.80
CA ALA A 152 10.62 1.02 -10.13
C ALA A 152 12.05 0.64 -10.55
N GLY A 153 13.03 0.78 -9.66
CA GLY A 153 14.40 0.36 -9.92
C GLY A 153 14.53 -1.13 -10.21
N LYS A 154 13.84 -2.01 -9.46
CA LYS A 154 13.81 -3.46 -9.72
C LYS A 154 13.14 -3.79 -11.05
N LEU A 155 12.06 -3.08 -11.41
CA LEU A 155 11.43 -3.24 -12.72
C LEU A 155 12.41 -2.89 -13.84
N ILE A 156 13.07 -1.75 -13.72
CA ILE A 156 14.04 -1.28 -14.71
C ILE A 156 15.22 -2.25 -14.83
N GLU A 157 15.77 -2.73 -13.71
CA GLU A 157 16.84 -3.72 -13.68
C GLU A 157 16.44 -5.00 -14.41
N HIS A 158 15.25 -5.54 -14.10
CA HIS A 158 14.72 -6.73 -14.77
C HIS A 158 14.55 -6.50 -16.28
N MET A 159 13.96 -5.36 -16.68
CA MET A 159 13.79 -5.00 -18.09
C MET A 159 15.13 -4.87 -18.82
N ARG A 160 16.15 -4.30 -18.19
CA ARG A 160 17.50 -4.19 -18.75
C ARG A 160 18.12 -5.56 -18.96
N MET A 161 18.11 -6.41 -17.93
CA MET A 161 18.63 -7.79 -18.03
C MET A 161 17.98 -8.56 -19.18
N ARG A 162 16.65 -8.45 -19.32
CA ARG A 162 15.90 -9.09 -20.40
C ARG A 162 16.25 -8.51 -21.78
N ARG A 163 16.42 -7.19 -21.88
CA ARG A 163 16.85 -6.52 -23.11
C ARG A 163 18.26 -6.91 -23.53
N ASP A 164 19.17 -7.05 -22.58
CA ASP A 164 20.56 -7.50 -22.82
C ASP A 164 20.60 -8.95 -23.33
N GLN A 165 19.59 -9.75 -22.97
CA GLN A 165 19.35 -11.09 -23.51
C GLN A 165 18.62 -11.09 -24.87
N GLY A 166 18.29 -9.92 -25.43
CA GLY A 166 17.63 -9.77 -26.73
C GLY A 166 16.10 -9.80 -26.69
N PHE A 167 15.48 -9.85 -25.51
CA PHE A 167 14.03 -9.85 -25.37
C PHE A 167 13.43 -8.43 -25.40
N ARG A 168 12.18 -8.32 -25.85
CA ARG A 168 11.37 -7.10 -25.82
C ARG A 168 10.04 -7.37 -25.14
N ASP A 169 10.12 -7.74 -23.87
CA ASP A 169 8.97 -8.16 -23.10
C ASP A 169 8.03 -7.01 -22.76
N ARG A 170 6.76 -7.34 -22.57
CA ARG A 170 5.70 -6.45 -22.11
C ARG A 170 5.33 -6.78 -20.67
N TYR A 171 5.17 -5.74 -19.88
CA TYR A 171 4.97 -5.79 -18.43
C TYR A 171 3.64 -5.17 -18.06
N VAL A 172 2.87 -5.89 -17.25
CA VAL A 172 1.84 -5.27 -16.41
C VAL A 172 2.40 -5.13 -15.01
N VAL A 173 2.28 -3.95 -14.42
CA VAL A 173 2.69 -3.67 -13.04
C VAL A 173 1.43 -3.46 -12.20
N LEU A 174 1.07 -4.46 -11.40
CA LEU A 174 -0.07 -4.42 -10.48
C LEU A 174 0.40 -4.04 -9.08
N VAL A 175 0.07 -2.82 -8.67
CA VAL A 175 0.51 -2.23 -7.39
C VAL A 175 -0.62 -1.47 -6.73
N GLY A 176 -0.41 -1.07 -5.48
CA GLY A 176 -1.34 -0.22 -4.76
C GLY A 176 -1.51 1.10 -5.51
N ARG A 177 -2.74 1.60 -5.65
CA ARG A 177 -3.05 2.83 -6.40
C ARG A 177 -2.17 4.03 -6.03
N ARG A 178 -1.70 4.08 -4.78
CA ARG A 178 -0.80 5.13 -4.26
C ARG A 178 0.61 5.12 -4.86
N HIS A 179 1.09 3.97 -5.32
CA HIS A 179 2.45 3.76 -5.82
C HIS A 179 2.59 4.11 -7.31
N VAL A 180 1.47 4.08 -8.07
CA VAL A 180 1.48 4.30 -9.53
C VAL A 180 2.14 5.61 -9.92
N ALA A 181 1.84 6.72 -9.23
CA ALA A 181 2.38 8.02 -9.60
C ALA A 181 3.90 8.10 -9.40
N GLY A 182 4.42 7.62 -8.26
CA GLY A 182 5.85 7.61 -7.99
C GLY A 182 6.61 6.69 -8.95
N MET A 183 6.12 5.46 -9.13
CA MET A 183 6.75 4.51 -10.05
C MET A 183 6.73 5.00 -11.51
N THR A 184 5.62 5.57 -11.97
CA THR A 184 5.51 6.12 -13.34
C THR A 184 6.57 7.20 -13.53
N ALA A 185 6.73 8.09 -12.56
CA ALA A 185 7.66 9.19 -12.66
C ALA A 185 9.13 8.72 -12.72
N VAL A 186 9.50 7.70 -11.93
CA VAL A 186 10.86 7.10 -11.97
C VAL A 186 11.10 6.36 -13.30
N VAL A 187 10.11 5.62 -13.81
CA VAL A 187 10.23 4.93 -15.11
C VAL A 187 10.37 5.93 -16.27
N ASP A 188 9.56 7.00 -16.26
CA ASP A 188 9.62 8.07 -17.27
C ASP A 188 10.99 8.77 -17.24
N ALA A 189 11.53 9.01 -16.04
CA ALA A 189 12.87 9.57 -15.85
C ALA A 189 13.96 8.70 -16.46
N TYR A 190 13.99 7.42 -16.09
CA TYR A 190 14.96 6.46 -16.58
C TYR A 190 14.93 6.36 -18.11
N ARG A 191 13.76 6.47 -18.73
CA ARG A 191 13.65 6.48 -20.19
C ARG A 191 14.40 7.65 -20.83
N VAL A 192 14.38 8.82 -20.19
CA VAL A 192 15.03 10.03 -20.69
C VAL A 192 16.53 10.02 -20.38
N THR A 193 16.91 9.57 -19.19
CA THR A 193 18.29 9.69 -18.67
C THR A 193 19.14 8.45 -18.89
N GLY A 194 18.53 7.28 -19.05
CA GLY A 194 19.20 5.97 -18.98
C GLY A 194 19.69 5.60 -17.57
N ASP A 195 19.30 6.38 -16.56
CA ASP A 195 19.78 6.26 -15.18
C ASP A 195 18.61 6.24 -14.19
N VAL A 196 18.67 5.28 -13.25
CA VAL A 196 17.67 5.07 -12.19
C VAL A 196 17.89 6.03 -11.03
N GLY A 197 19.12 6.54 -10.86
CA GLY A 197 19.52 7.35 -9.71
C GLY A 197 19.26 8.85 -9.85
N SER A 198 18.68 9.35 -10.94
CA SER A 198 18.57 10.79 -11.17
C SER A 198 17.12 11.22 -11.33
N TYR A 199 16.31 11.13 -10.26
CA TYR A 199 14.94 11.67 -10.35
C TYR A 199 14.35 12.27 -9.08
N TYR A 200 13.50 13.27 -9.31
CA TYR A 200 12.70 13.97 -8.31
C TYR A 200 11.37 13.23 -8.09
N ALA A 201 11.29 12.43 -7.03
CA ALA A 201 10.03 11.93 -6.51
C ALA A 201 9.85 12.44 -5.06
N GLY A 202 8.85 13.31 -4.84
CA GLY A 202 8.39 13.61 -3.48
C GLY A 202 9.05 14.76 -2.73
N GLY A 203 9.75 15.68 -3.41
CA GLY A 203 10.26 16.90 -2.78
C GLY A 203 11.68 16.82 -2.25
N ARG A 204 12.37 15.68 -2.41
CA ARG A 204 13.82 15.60 -2.24
C ARG A 204 14.48 15.83 -3.59
N VAL A 205 15.04 17.02 -3.76
CA VAL A 205 15.94 17.31 -4.86
C VAL A 205 17.31 16.78 -4.40
N PHE A 206 17.99 15.95 -5.20
CA PHE A 206 19.44 15.65 -5.15
C PHE A 206 19.97 14.32 -4.58
N ASP A 207 19.17 13.40 -4.03
CA ASP A 207 19.74 12.11 -3.61
C ASP A 207 19.64 11.08 -4.73
N ALA A 208 20.78 10.78 -5.35
CA ALA A 208 20.88 9.59 -6.18
C ALA A 208 20.76 8.36 -5.30
N PHE A 209 19.68 7.60 -5.46
CA PHE A 209 19.50 6.35 -4.71
C PHE A 209 20.14 5.19 -5.48
N SER A 210 20.87 4.32 -4.78
CA SER A 210 21.22 3.02 -5.33
C SER A 210 20.23 1.96 -4.85
N LEU A 211 19.90 0.99 -5.71
CA LEU A 211 19.09 -0.17 -5.30
C LEU A 211 19.71 -0.89 -4.09
N HIS A 212 21.04 -0.96 -4.04
CA HIS A 212 21.77 -1.57 -2.93
C HIS A 212 21.54 -0.83 -1.60
N GLU A 213 21.49 0.50 -1.62
CA GLU A 213 21.16 1.31 -0.43
C GLU A 213 19.72 1.11 0.01
N LEU A 214 18.79 0.91 -0.94
CA LEU A 214 17.38 0.63 -0.65
C LEU A 214 17.16 -0.80 -0.09
N GLU A 215 18.10 -1.72 -0.34
CA GLU A 215 18.14 -3.07 0.24
C GLU A 215 18.74 -3.08 1.66
N ASN A 216 19.46 -2.04 2.06
CA ASN A 216 20.01 -1.96 3.40
C ASN A 216 18.87 -1.79 4.44
N PRO A 217 18.76 -2.66 5.45
CA PRO A 217 17.74 -2.51 6.49
C PRO A 217 17.96 -1.31 7.41
N TYR A 218 19.10 -0.63 7.35
CA TYR A 218 19.44 0.47 8.24
C TYR A 218 19.95 1.68 7.45
N THR A 219 19.39 2.87 7.73
CA THR A 219 19.94 4.14 7.22
C THR A 219 20.61 4.98 8.31
N VAL A 220 20.42 4.58 9.57
CA VAL A 220 21.07 5.14 10.75
C VAL A 220 22.22 4.24 11.23
N ASP A 221 23.06 4.76 12.12
CA ASP A 221 24.12 3.96 12.72
C ASP A 221 23.53 2.79 13.54
N ARG A 222 24.35 1.74 13.72
CA ARG A 222 23.92 0.49 14.34
C ARG A 222 23.39 0.68 15.77
N SER A 223 23.98 1.58 16.55
CA SER A 223 23.57 1.78 17.94
C SER A 223 22.18 2.43 18.02
N THR A 224 21.94 3.42 17.16
CA THR A 224 20.62 4.05 16.99
C THR A 224 19.60 3.05 16.45
N ALA A 225 19.97 2.25 15.44
CA ALA A 225 19.10 1.24 14.85
C ALA A 225 18.63 0.20 15.88
N GLU A 226 19.54 -0.32 16.71
CA GLU A 226 19.24 -1.31 17.75
C GLU A 226 18.36 -0.70 18.85
N TYR A 227 18.65 0.53 19.29
CA TYR A 227 17.85 1.25 20.28
C TYR A 227 16.41 1.49 19.80
N ASN A 228 16.26 2.04 18.59
CA ASN A 228 14.96 2.32 17.99
C ASN A 228 14.16 1.04 17.81
N ASN A 229 14.79 -0.01 17.25
CA ASN A 229 14.12 -1.28 16.97
C ASN A 229 13.48 -1.88 18.22
N LEU A 230 14.25 -1.96 19.31
CA LEU A 230 13.80 -2.53 20.57
C LEU A 230 12.60 -1.75 21.12
N ARG A 231 12.71 -0.41 21.16
CA ARG A 231 11.64 0.46 21.69
C ARG A 231 10.39 0.41 20.83
N ASN A 232 10.54 0.43 19.51
CA ASN A 232 9.42 0.42 18.58
C ASN A 232 8.68 -0.92 18.59
N ARG A 233 9.38 -2.05 18.76
CA ARG A 233 8.74 -3.35 18.99
C ARG A 233 7.91 -3.36 20.27
N VAL A 234 8.41 -2.77 21.36
CA VAL A 234 7.66 -2.64 22.61
C VAL A 234 6.42 -1.77 22.39
N ILE A 235 6.57 -0.61 21.73
CA ILE A 235 5.45 0.29 21.39
C ILE A 235 4.40 -0.44 20.56
N GLU A 236 4.81 -1.15 19.51
CA GLU A 236 3.90 -1.90 18.63
C GLU A 236 3.12 -2.96 19.42
N THR A 237 3.81 -3.68 20.31
CA THR A 237 3.19 -4.70 21.17
C THR A 237 2.18 -4.08 22.13
N LEU A 238 2.52 -2.97 22.81
CA LEU A 238 1.61 -2.27 23.70
C LEU A 238 0.41 -1.69 22.95
N ALA A 239 0.63 -1.10 21.77
CA ALA A 239 -0.43 -0.49 20.99
C ALA A 239 -1.42 -1.53 20.44
N SER A 240 -0.92 -2.66 19.96
CA SER A 240 -1.76 -3.78 19.47
C SER A 240 -2.47 -4.56 20.56
N THR A 241 -1.80 -4.80 21.69
CA THR A 241 -2.29 -5.73 22.73
C THR A 241 -3.12 -5.03 23.80
N ILE A 242 -2.85 -3.74 24.07
CA ILE A 242 -3.52 -2.99 25.14
C ILE A 242 -4.38 -1.88 24.56
N PHE A 243 -3.79 -0.98 23.77
CA PHE A 243 -4.50 0.21 23.30
C PHE A 243 -5.66 -0.16 22.39
N LEU A 244 -5.43 -1.00 21.37
CA LEU A 244 -6.47 -1.37 20.41
C LEU A 244 -7.69 -2.05 21.08
N PRO A 245 -7.55 -3.07 21.95
CA PRO A 245 -8.70 -3.67 22.61
C PRO A 245 -9.46 -2.71 23.52
N VAL A 246 -8.76 -1.88 24.31
CA VAL A 246 -9.39 -0.88 25.18
C VAL A 246 -10.14 0.17 24.36
N TYR A 247 -9.55 0.61 23.26
CA TYR A 247 -10.18 1.54 22.32
C TYR A 247 -11.43 0.94 21.67
N MET A 248 -11.36 -0.32 21.22
CA MET A 248 -12.50 -1.04 20.67
C MET A 248 -13.64 -1.20 21.67
N LEU A 249 -13.32 -1.54 22.92
CA LEU A 249 -14.31 -1.62 24.00
C LEU A 249 -14.97 -0.26 24.24
N SER A 250 -14.19 0.82 24.22
CA SER A 250 -14.69 2.18 24.40
C SER A 250 -15.66 2.59 23.28
N ILE A 251 -15.31 2.30 22.01
CA ILE A 251 -16.21 2.51 20.87
C ILE A 251 -17.50 1.70 21.05
N PHE A 252 -17.39 0.42 21.41
CA PHE A 252 -18.54 -0.45 21.59
C PHE A 252 -19.49 0.07 22.66
N LEU A 253 -18.97 0.47 23.83
CA LEU A 253 -19.76 1.07 24.91
C LEU A 253 -20.44 2.37 24.46
N ALA A 254 -19.72 3.24 23.75
CA ALA A 254 -20.30 4.48 23.23
C ALA A 254 -21.45 4.22 22.25
N LEU A 255 -21.31 3.25 21.34
CA LEU A 255 -22.35 2.85 20.40
C LEU A 255 -23.56 2.22 21.11
N ALA A 256 -23.33 1.35 22.10
CA ALA A 256 -24.41 0.74 22.88
C ALA A 256 -25.22 1.81 23.64
N CYS A 257 -24.56 2.79 24.24
CA CYS A 257 -25.21 3.93 24.89
C CYS A 257 -26.03 4.75 23.89
N ALA A 258 -25.47 5.09 22.73
CA ALA A 258 -26.19 5.84 21.70
C ALA A 258 -27.44 5.11 21.20
N MET A 259 -27.35 3.81 20.92
CA MET A 259 -28.48 2.99 20.48
C MET A 259 -29.57 2.89 21.56
N THR A 260 -29.18 2.78 22.84
CA THR A 260 -30.12 2.77 23.96
C THR A 260 -30.88 4.10 24.06
N LEU A 261 -30.17 5.22 23.92
CA LEU A 261 -30.79 6.56 23.92
C LEU A 261 -31.78 6.75 22.76
N ILE A 262 -31.43 6.29 21.56
CA ILE A 262 -32.31 6.32 20.39
C ILE A 262 -33.56 5.46 20.64
N ALA A 263 -33.40 4.24 21.16
CA ALA A 263 -34.52 3.35 21.46
C ALA A 263 -35.48 3.95 22.49
N VAL A 264 -34.95 4.56 23.56
CA VAL A 264 -35.76 5.27 24.57
C VAL A 264 -36.50 6.45 23.96
N ALA A 265 -35.85 7.22 23.08
CA ALA A 265 -36.48 8.34 22.39
C ALA A 265 -37.64 7.88 21.48
N ILE A 266 -37.43 6.82 20.69
CA ILE A 266 -38.47 6.23 19.83
C ILE A 266 -39.64 5.74 20.69
N LEU A 267 -39.37 4.99 21.78
CA LEU A 267 -40.41 4.48 22.66
C LEU A 267 -41.28 5.63 23.19
N ARG A 268 -40.66 6.70 23.70
CA ARG A 268 -41.37 7.89 24.20
C ARG A 268 -42.21 8.59 23.13
N LEU A 269 -41.76 8.64 21.88
CA LEU A 269 -42.52 9.23 20.77
C LEU A 269 -43.69 8.33 20.32
N THR A 270 -43.59 7.02 20.52
CA THR A 270 -44.64 6.06 20.10
C THR A 270 -45.69 5.76 21.17
N THR A 271 -45.36 5.96 22.46
CA THR A 271 -46.28 5.72 23.59
C THR A 271 -46.80 7.00 24.26
N GLY A 272 -46.42 8.17 23.74
CA GLY A 272 -46.84 9.48 24.21
C GLY A 272 -47.90 10.12 23.32
#